data_AF-A0A3C1JBM2-F1
#
_entry.id   AF-A0A3C1JBM2-F1
#
_cell.length_a   1.000
_cell.length_b   1.000
_cell.length_c   1.000
_cell.angle_alpha   90.00
_cell.angle_beta   90.00
_cell.angle_gamma   90.00
#
_symmetry.space_group_name_H-M   'P 1'
#
loop_
_entity.id
_entity.type
_entity.pdbx_description
1 polymer ?
#
loop_
_entity_poly.entity_id
_entity_poly.type
_entity_poly.pdbx_seq_one_letter_code
_entity_poly.pdbx_strand_id
1 'polypeptide(L)'
;MVVFASGLFRGGGATRVAFALPKDPVTIYKKGFASPSSRKNLCTDEHYNSEGDFWYFWNPYQDGCPIGGGDLVGVQTDLSPLPVTRGTYPEYSRLYGENGNGDVLQVSYLVGVDENFQNGDLGKKTFRDAFAGLRNAGFRVTVDEPRRKQLVYNTGAKKTHVQMLLLDPNSAEFAAEAARGLRTSDVFLYDGHSGLGGYLDPERLVADSGQPLALPKNKYQIFVFQGCSTYAYYNSAFFSLKRSGADPKGTKNLDIMTTGIGAAFDVGASVDVAFLRSVTMGERPSWQTVMDRVRQAEGGNSALSHINGDEDNPRNP
;
A
#
# COMPACT_ATOMS: atom_id res chain seq x y z
N MET A 1 -4.76 -14.49 -15.04
CA MET A 1 -5.49 -13.21 -14.93
C MET A 1 -4.54 -12.10 -15.34
N VAL A 2 -4.76 -11.48 -16.50
CA VAL A 2 -3.96 -10.34 -16.96
C VAL A 2 -4.57 -9.10 -16.32
N VAL A 3 -3.92 -8.57 -15.28
CA VAL A 3 -4.43 -7.39 -14.53
C VAL A 3 -4.33 -6.11 -15.37
N PHE A 4 -3.49 -6.09 -16.42
CA PHE A 4 -3.36 -4.96 -17.33
C PHE A 4 -3.19 -5.41 -18.78
N ALA A 5 -4.06 -4.94 -19.66
CA ALA A 5 -3.89 -5.13 -21.10
C ALA A 5 -2.70 -4.30 -21.57
N SER A 6 -1.58 -4.92 -21.97
CA SER A 6 -0.39 -4.24 -22.53
C SER A 6 -0.64 -3.53 -23.87
N GLY A 7 -1.89 -3.56 -24.37
CA GLY A 7 -2.40 -2.80 -25.49
C GLY A 7 -3.05 -1.47 -25.13
N LEU A 8 -3.40 -1.27 -23.85
CA LEU A 8 -4.05 -0.06 -23.37
C LEU A 8 -3.09 1.13 -23.60
N PHE A 9 -3.55 2.15 -24.34
CA PHE A 9 -2.77 3.35 -24.70
C PHE A 9 -1.58 3.17 -25.67
N ARG A 10 -1.47 2.08 -26.44
CA ARG A 10 -0.36 1.93 -27.44
C ARG A 10 -0.24 3.09 -28.45
N GLY A 11 -1.32 3.82 -28.70
CA GLY A 11 -1.34 5.01 -29.57
C GLY A 11 -1.05 6.34 -28.86
N GLY A 12 -0.73 6.34 -27.56
CA GLY A 12 -0.46 7.54 -26.76
C GLY A 12 -1.68 8.42 -26.46
N GLY A 13 -2.86 8.05 -26.97
CA GLY A 13 -4.13 8.76 -26.78
C GLY A 13 -5.11 8.02 -25.88
N ALA A 14 -6.27 8.65 -25.67
CA ALA A 14 -7.36 8.04 -24.92
C ALA A 14 -7.83 6.74 -25.57
N THR A 15 -8.19 5.75 -24.75
CA THR A 15 -8.72 4.46 -25.17
C THR A 15 -10.13 4.33 -24.65
N ARG A 16 -11.10 4.13 -25.56
CA ARG A 16 -12.48 3.87 -25.15
C ARG A 16 -12.61 2.45 -24.60
N VAL A 17 -13.22 2.33 -23.43
CA VAL A 17 -13.50 1.06 -22.76
C VAL A 17 -14.99 0.92 -22.52
N ALA A 18 -15.45 -0.33 -22.44
CA ALA A 18 -16.80 -0.68 -22.08
C ALA A 18 -16.77 -1.67 -20.90
N PHE A 19 -17.63 -1.45 -19.92
CA PHE A 19 -17.81 -2.35 -18.78
C PHE A 19 -19.29 -2.35 -18.34
N ALA A 20 -19.70 -3.37 -17.61
CA ALA A 20 -21.05 -3.44 -17.05
C ALA A 20 -21.05 -3.05 -15.57
N LEU A 21 -22.06 -2.29 -15.18
CA LEU A 21 -22.42 -2.05 -13.79
C LEU A 21 -23.77 -2.70 -13.48
N PRO A 22 -24.01 -3.12 -12.23
CA PRO A 22 -25.34 -3.58 -11.82
C PRO A 22 -26.35 -2.43 -11.88
N LYS A 23 -27.57 -2.72 -12.34
CA LYS A 23 -28.72 -1.79 -12.25
C LYS A 23 -29.11 -1.51 -10.82
N ASP A 24 -29.01 -2.53 -9.97
CA ASP A 24 -29.38 -2.47 -8.57
C ASP A 24 -28.28 -3.15 -7.72
N PRO A 25 -27.40 -2.37 -7.08
CA PRO A 25 -26.32 -2.93 -6.28
C PRO A 25 -26.82 -3.66 -5.02
N VAL A 26 -28.04 -3.40 -4.56
CA VAL A 26 -28.57 -4.03 -3.33
C VAL A 26 -29.00 -5.47 -3.59
N THR A 27 -29.51 -5.78 -4.78
CA THR A 27 -30.04 -7.12 -5.10
C THR A 27 -29.09 -7.98 -5.92
N ILE A 28 -28.09 -7.38 -6.56
CA ILE A 28 -27.24 -8.07 -7.54
C ILE A 28 -26.46 -9.25 -6.94
N TYR A 29 -25.96 -9.14 -5.71
CA TYR A 29 -25.23 -10.21 -5.05
C TYR A 29 -26.06 -11.50 -4.99
N LYS A 30 -27.31 -11.41 -4.55
CA LYS A 30 -28.24 -12.55 -4.42
C LYS A 30 -28.57 -13.19 -5.76
N LYS A 31 -28.57 -12.40 -6.84
CA LYS A 31 -28.85 -12.91 -8.18
C LYS A 31 -27.73 -13.79 -8.72
N GLY A 32 -26.53 -13.74 -8.15
CA GLY A 32 -25.39 -14.51 -8.63
C GLY A 32 -25.43 -15.99 -8.26
N PHE A 33 -26.35 -16.37 -7.37
CA PHE A 33 -26.58 -17.76 -6.97
C PHE A 33 -27.51 -18.45 -7.96
N ALA A 34 -27.16 -19.67 -8.41
CA ALA A 34 -27.99 -20.44 -9.34
C ALA A 34 -29.38 -20.81 -8.77
N SER A 35 -29.51 -20.87 -7.45
CA SER A 35 -30.76 -21.09 -6.73
C SER A 35 -30.68 -20.51 -5.31
N PRO A 36 -31.82 -20.28 -4.62
CA PRO A 36 -31.80 -19.82 -3.23
C PRO A 36 -31.10 -20.75 -2.23
N SER A 37 -30.98 -22.04 -2.57
CA SER A 37 -30.26 -23.03 -1.75
C SER A 37 -28.79 -23.20 -2.14
N SER A 38 -28.34 -22.55 -3.21
CA SER A 38 -26.95 -22.61 -3.65
C SER A 38 -26.05 -21.91 -2.64
N ARG A 39 -24.95 -22.58 -2.28
CA ARG A 39 -23.93 -21.99 -1.39
C ARG A 39 -22.87 -21.19 -2.15
N LYS A 40 -22.82 -21.31 -3.48
CA LYS A 40 -21.82 -20.69 -4.35
C LYS A 40 -22.48 -19.65 -5.25
N ASN A 41 -21.91 -18.45 -5.26
CA ASN A 41 -22.21 -17.41 -6.21
C ASN A 41 -21.35 -17.65 -7.47
N LEU A 42 -22.00 -17.79 -8.62
CA LEU A 42 -21.35 -18.09 -9.91
C LEU A 42 -20.90 -16.83 -10.64
N CYS A 43 -21.06 -15.66 -10.04
CA CYS A 43 -20.69 -14.36 -10.59
C CYS A 43 -19.54 -13.70 -9.82
N THR A 44 -18.82 -14.44 -8.96
CA THR A 44 -17.62 -14.00 -8.24
C THR A 44 -16.59 -15.12 -8.15
N ASP A 45 -15.42 -14.86 -7.58
CA ASP A 45 -14.40 -15.87 -7.32
C ASP A 45 -14.91 -16.92 -6.30
N GLU A 46 -14.56 -18.20 -6.51
CA GLU A 46 -15.04 -19.31 -5.68
C GLU A 46 -14.55 -19.23 -4.23
N HIS A 47 -13.35 -18.70 -4.00
CA HIS A 47 -12.78 -18.53 -2.68
C HIS A 47 -13.40 -17.31 -1.96
N TYR A 48 -13.71 -16.25 -2.71
CA TYR A 48 -14.24 -14.98 -2.21
C TYR A 48 -15.75 -14.84 -2.46
N ASN A 49 -16.52 -15.63 -1.70
CA ASN A 49 -17.93 -15.87 -1.94
C ASN A 49 -18.87 -15.17 -0.92
N SER A 50 -18.33 -14.23 -0.12
CA SER A 50 -19.15 -13.38 0.76
C SER A 50 -19.68 -12.15 0.02
N GLU A 51 -20.72 -11.50 0.55
CA GLU A 51 -21.25 -10.25 -0.03
C GLU A 51 -20.25 -9.09 0.05
N GLY A 52 -19.38 -9.09 1.06
CA GLY A 52 -18.34 -8.08 1.20
C GLY A 52 -17.25 -8.22 0.13
N ASP A 53 -16.84 -9.45 -0.18
CA ASP A 53 -15.77 -9.70 -1.15
C ASP A 53 -16.25 -9.59 -2.60
N PHE A 54 -17.55 -9.82 -2.80
CA PHE A 54 -18.20 -9.84 -4.11
C PHE A 54 -17.82 -8.64 -4.98
N TRP A 55 -17.75 -7.43 -4.42
CA TRP A 55 -17.46 -6.23 -5.19
C TRP A 55 -16.04 -6.16 -5.75
N TYR A 56 -15.12 -6.94 -5.21
CA TYR A 56 -13.73 -7.01 -5.67
C TYR A 56 -13.53 -8.05 -6.77
N PHE A 57 -14.33 -9.10 -6.78
CA PHE A 57 -14.15 -10.27 -7.66
C PHE A 57 -15.33 -10.53 -8.58
N TRP A 58 -16.36 -9.68 -8.50
CA TRP A 58 -17.52 -9.75 -9.36
C TRP A 58 -17.14 -9.71 -10.84
N ASN A 59 -17.64 -10.70 -11.57
CA ASN A 59 -17.51 -10.77 -13.01
C ASN A 59 -18.81 -11.32 -13.61
N PRO A 60 -19.66 -10.48 -14.23
CA PRO A 60 -20.92 -10.91 -14.81
C PRO A 60 -20.75 -11.64 -16.14
N TYR A 61 -19.53 -11.67 -16.69
CA TYR A 61 -19.21 -12.32 -17.97
C TYR A 61 -18.56 -13.68 -17.80
N GLN A 62 -18.37 -14.16 -16.56
CA GLN A 62 -17.83 -15.49 -16.35
C GLN A 62 -18.86 -16.57 -16.71
N ASP A 63 -18.34 -17.71 -17.17
CA ASP A 63 -19.18 -18.82 -17.59
C ASP A 63 -20.04 -19.34 -16.42
N GLY A 64 -21.34 -19.47 -16.67
CA GLY A 64 -22.31 -19.96 -15.69
C GLY A 64 -22.87 -18.91 -14.74
N CYS A 65 -22.44 -17.65 -14.83
CA CYS A 65 -23.06 -16.56 -14.06
C CYS A 65 -24.52 -16.35 -14.52
N PRO A 66 -25.52 -16.46 -13.62
CA PRO A 66 -26.94 -16.31 -13.97
C PRO A 66 -27.37 -14.86 -14.30
N ILE A 67 -26.47 -13.89 -14.14
CA ILE A 67 -26.77 -12.46 -14.29
C ILE A 67 -26.57 -12.04 -15.74
N GLY A 68 -27.57 -11.37 -16.31
CA GLY A 68 -27.59 -11.00 -17.72
C GLY A 68 -27.92 -9.54 -17.97
N GLY A 69 -28.12 -9.17 -19.25
CA GLY A 69 -28.40 -7.78 -19.65
C GLY A 69 -29.63 -7.14 -19.02
N GLY A 70 -30.57 -7.94 -18.50
CA GLY A 70 -31.69 -7.46 -17.69
C GLY A 70 -31.26 -6.79 -16.39
N ASP A 71 -30.13 -7.19 -15.81
CA ASP A 71 -29.61 -6.76 -14.52
C ASP A 71 -28.44 -5.76 -14.62
N LEU A 72 -27.95 -5.53 -15.84
CA LEU A 72 -26.73 -4.78 -16.09
C LEU A 72 -26.98 -3.52 -16.91
N VAL A 73 -26.20 -2.47 -16.64
CA VAL A 73 -26.08 -1.27 -17.47
C VAL A 73 -24.69 -1.30 -18.11
N GLY A 74 -24.66 -1.25 -19.45
CA GLY A 74 -23.42 -1.04 -20.18
C GLY A 74 -22.97 0.41 -20.03
N VAL A 75 -21.76 0.60 -19.52
CA VAL A 75 -21.10 1.90 -19.40
C VAL A 75 -19.96 1.94 -20.38
N GLN A 76 -19.83 3.08 -21.06
CA GLN A 76 -18.68 3.37 -21.90
C GLN A 76 -18.01 4.65 -21.42
N THR A 77 -16.69 4.63 -21.35
CA THR A 77 -15.89 5.79 -20.97
C THR A 77 -14.56 5.78 -21.70
N ASP A 78 -13.91 6.93 -21.74
CA ASP A 78 -12.58 7.07 -22.31
C ASP A 78 -11.55 7.10 -21.17
N LEU A 79 -10.66 6.12 -21.17
CA LEU A 79 -9.49 6.16 -20.30
C LEU A 79 -8.43 7.03 -20.98
N SER A 80 -7.79 7.92 -20.22
CA SER A 80 -6.65 8.70 -20.70
C SER A 80 -5.40 8.33 -19.89
N PRO A 81 -4.22 8.21 -20.52
CA PRO A 81 -2.99 7.97 -19.78
C PRO A 81 -2.68 9.18 -18.89
N LEU A 82 -2.28 8.91 -17.65
CA LEU A 82 -1.71 9.94 -16.79
C LEU A 82 -0.21 10.10 -17.11
N PRO A 83 0.32 11.33 -17.19
CA PRO A 83 1.75 11.54 -17.30
C PRO A 83 2.48 10.88 -16.14
N VAL A 84 3.52 10.11 -16.44
CA VAL A 84 4.40 9.55 -15.41
C VAL A 84 5.41 10.62 -15.00
N THR A 85 5.42 10.96 -13.72
CA THR A 85 6.41 11.87 -13.14
C THR A 85 7.82 11.30 -13.30
N ARG A 86 8.79 12.17 -13.64
CA ARG A 86 10.20 11.78 -13.84
C ARG A 86 11.15 12.82 -13.28
N GLY A 87 12.29 12.37 -12.77
CA GLY A 87 13.33 13.25 -12.23
C GLY A 87 12.86 14.00 -10.99
N THR A 88 12.04 13.32 -10.17
CA THR A 88 11.52 13.83 -8.90
C THR A 88 12.25 13.16 -7.75
N TYR A 89 12.31 13.86 -6.63
CA TYR A 89 13.04 13.42 -5.44
C TYR A 89 12.09 13.46 -4.25
N PRO A 90 12.24 12.54 -3.28
CA PRO A 90 11.66 12.78 -1.97
C PRO A 90 12.04 14.18 -1.47
N GLU A 91 11.19 14.83 -0.68
CA GLU A 91 11.53 16.11 -0.04
C GLU A 91 12.56 15.91 1.09
N TYR A 92 13.80 15.50 0.75
CA TYR A 92 14.87 15.16 1.71
C TYR A 92 15.21 16.29 2.68
N SER A 93 15.05 17.54 2.25
CA SER A 93 15.22 18.74 3.09
C SER A 93 14.12 18.89 4.15
N ARG A 94 13.07 18.08 4.08
CA ARG A 94 11.90 18.07 4.97
C ARG A 94 11.54 16.66 5.41
N LEU A 95 12.48 15.71 5.36
CA LEU A 95 12.21 14.32 5.72
C LEU A 95 12.58 14.01 7.19
N TYR A 96 13.31 14.88 7.88
CA TYR A 96 13.75 14.64 9.25
C TYR A 96 12.97 15.51 10.26
N GLY A 97 12.60 14.91 11.39
CA GLY A 97 11.88 15.57 12.50
C GLY A 97 10.44 15.95 12.14
N GLU A 98 9.81 16.82 12.94
CA GLU A 98 8.41 17.26 12.67
C GLU A 98 8.30 18.30 11.53
N ASN A 99 9.30 18.32 10.63
CA ASN A 99 9.40 19.03 9.35
C ASN A 99 9.66 20.54 9.35
N GLY A 100 10.49 20.94 10.31
CA GLY A 100 11.47 22.04 10.20
C GLY A 100 12.94 21.57 10.32
N ASN A 101 13.16 20.27 10.16
CA ASN A 101 14.43 19.54 9.95
C ASN A 101 15.34 19.24 11.15
N GLY A 102 14.77 18.54 12.14
CA GLY A 102 15.48 17.95 13.28
C GLY A 102 16.49 16.87 12.89
N ASP A 103 17.11 16.23 13.89
CA ASP A 103 18.20 15.29 13.65
C ASP A 103 17.77 13.83 13.50
N VAL A 104 16.48 13.54 13.70
CA VAL A 104 15.96 12.17 13.71
C VAL A 104 14.90 11.97 12.64
N LEU A 105 15.11 10.99 11.77
CA LEU A 105 14.11 10.42 10.87
C LEU A 105 13.45 9.23 11.56
N GLN A 106 12.14 9.29 11.77
CA GLN A 106 11.35 8.27 12.45
C GLN A 106 10.68 7.35 11.44
N VAL A 107 10.99 6.06 11.51
CA VAL A 107 10.36 5.00 10.71
C VAL A 107 9.51 4.11 11.60
N SER A 108 8.21 4.03 11.31
CA SER A 108 7.33 2.97 11.80
C SER A 108 7.23 1.90 10.75
N TYR A 109 7.66 0.69 11.08
CA TYR A 109 7.61 -0.47 10.19
C TYR A 109 6.76 -1.57 10.82
N LEU A 110 5.54 -1.72 10.33
CA LEU A 110 4.63 -2.77 10.77
C LEU A 110 4.70 -3.95 9.80
N VAL A 111 4.83 -5.15 10.34
CA VAL A 111 4.72 -6.40 9.58
C VAL A 111 3.50 -7.15 10.09
N GLY A 112 2.58 -7.50 9.19
CA GLY A 112 1.44 -8.35 9.48
C GLY A 112 1.86 -9.82 9.51
N VAL A 113 1.37 -10.60 10.47
CA VAL A 113 1.39 -12.07 10.32
C VAL A 113 0.51 -12.50 9.15
N ASP A 114 0.88 -13.60 8.50
CA ASP A 114 0.18 -14.15 7.34
C ASP A 114 -1.05 -14.96 7.80
N GLU A 115 -0.83 -15.91 8.69
CA GLU A 115 -1.88 -16.76 9.26
C GLU A 115 -1.98 -16.62 10.78
N ASN A 116 -0.85 -16.63 11.48
CA ASN A 116 -0.77 -16.61 12.94
C ASN A 116 0.69 -16.42 13.42
N PHE A 117 0.91 -16.39 14.73
CA PHE A 117 2.27 -16.22 15.29
C PHE A 117 3.13 -17.51 15.34
N GLN A 118 2.69 -18.61 14.74
CA GLN A 118 3.39 -19.91 14.80
C GLN A 118 4.65 -19.94 13.93
N ASN A 119 5.37 -21.06 13.99
CA ASN A 119 6.54 -21.28 13.14
C ASN A 119 6.10 -21.59 11.71
N GLY A 120 6.74 -20.96 10.74
CA GLY A 120 6.41 -21.10 9.31
C GLY A 120 5.63 -19.91 8.74
N ASP A 121 5.05 -19.06 9.59
CA ASP A 121 4.36 -17.84 9.17
C ASP A 121 5.26 -16.93 8.32
N LEU A 122 4.78 -16.55 7.14
CA LEU A 122 5.56 -15.77 6.18
C LEU A 122 5.80 -14.34 6.67
N GLY A 123 4.83 -13.72 7.36
CA GLY A 123 5.01 -12.42 8.00
C GLY A 123 6.10 -12.42 9.07
N LYS A 124 6.15 -13.46 9.91
CA LYS A 124 7.23 -13.65 10.90
C LYS A 124 8.59 -13.85 10.23
N LYS A 125 8.64 -14.55 9.09
CA LYS A 125 9.84 -14.67 8.26
C LYS A 125 10.26 -13.31 7.70
N THR A 126 9.36 -12.56 7.08
CA THR A 126 9.61 -11.21 6.57
C THR A 126 10.16 -10.29 7.65
N PHE A 127 9.52 -10.26 8.83
CA PHE A 127 9.95 -9.45 9.96
C PHE A 127 11.40 -9.74 10.40
N ARG A 128 11.76 -11.02 10.51
CA ARG A 128 13.12 -11.44 10.87
C ARG A 128 14.12 -11.12 9.76
N ASP A 129 13.77 -11.40 8.52
CA ASP A 129 14.67 -11.27 7.38
C ASP A 129 14.93 -9.78 7.07
N ALA A 130 13.92 -8.91 7.18
CA ALA A 130 14.06 -7.47 7.05
C ALA A 130 14.93 -6.89 8.18
N PHE A 131 14.74 -7.34 9.43
CA PHE A 131 15.60 -6.97 10.55
C PHE A 131 17.06 -7.35 10.30
N ALA A 132 17.31 -8.57 9.83
CA ALA A 132 18.66 -9.03 9.46
C ALA A 132 19.24 -8.22 8.28
N GLY A 133 18.43 -7.90 7.28
CA GLY A 133 18.82 -7.07 6.13
C GLY A 133 19.23 -5.66 6.54
N LEU A 134 18.46 -5.00 7.41
CA LEU A 134 18.82 -3.68 7.95
C LEU A 134 20.10 -3.75 8.79
N ARG A 135 20.25 -4.77 9.64
CA ARG A 135 21.50 -4.99 10.39
C ARG A 135 22.70 -5.14 9.46
N ASN A 136 22.58 -5.95 8.41
CA ASN A 136 23.63 -6.15 7.41
C ASN A 136 23.93 -4.88 6.61
N ALA A 137 22.96 -3.98 6.46
CA ALA A 137 23.14 -2.66 5.85
C ALA A 137 23.87 -1.65 6.77
N GLY A 138 24.18 -2.03 8.01
CA GLY A 138 24.93 -1.21 8.95
C GLY A 138 24.08 -0.53 10.03
N PHE A 139 22.79 -0.86 10.14
CA PHE A 139 21.97 -0.40 11.26
C PHE A 139 22.41 -1.07 12.56
N ARG A 140 22.59 -0.27 13.61
CA ARG A 140 22.87 -0.74 14.96
C ARG A 140 21.58 -1.11 15.67
N VAL A 141 21.51 -2.34 16.16
CA VAL A 141 20.37 -2.83 16.94
C VAL A 141 20.35 -2.18 18.32
N THR A 142 19.16 -1.74 18.77
CA THR A 142 18.91 -1.23 20.13
C THR A 142 17.87 -2.04 20.88
N VAL A 143 16.94 -2.70 20.18
CA VAL A 143 15.97 -3.65 20.76
C VAL A 143 15.84 -4.85 19.83
N ASP A 144 15.83 -6.05 20.40
CA ASP A 144 15.71 -7.33 19.68
C ASP A 144 14.77 -8.28 20.45
N GLU A 145 13.47 -7.98 20.43
CA GLU A 145 12.41 -8.78 21.04
C GLU A 145 11.65 -9.57 19.96
N PRO A 146 10.91 -10.65 20.31
CA PRO A 146 10.25 -11.50 19.31
C PRO A 146 9.27 -10.76 18.38
N ARG A 147 8.53 -9.79 18.90
CA ARG A 147 7.53 -9.00 18.15
C ARG A 147 7.89 -7.52 18.01
N ARG A 148 9.04 -7.10 18.53
CA ARG A 148 9.48 -5.70 18.52
C ARG A 148 10.97 -5.61 18.28
N LYS A 149 11.37 -4.88 17.24
CA LYS A 149 12.78 -4.54 16.98
C LYS A 149 12.94 -3.03 16.96
N GLN A 150 14.11 -2.57 17.35
CA GLN A 150 14.52 -1.20 17.11
C GLN A 150 15.94 -1.18 16.57
N LEU A 151 16.13 -0.40 15.50
CA LEU A 151 17.45 -0.15 14.95
C LEU A 151 17.70 1.34 14.73
N VAL A 152 18.97 1.68 14.70
CA VAL A 152 19.47 3.02 14.51
C VAL A 152 20.54 3.04 13.44
N TYR A 153 20.46 3.99 12.51
CA TYR A 153 21.56 4.32 11.60
C TYR A 153 21.98 5.77 11.81
N ASN A 154 23.29 6.04 11.81
CA ASN A 154 23.82 7.40 11.94
C ASN A 154 24.44 7.84 10.61
N THR A 155 24.04 9.01 10.14
CA THR A 155 24.58 9.66 8.93
C THR A 155 25.12 11.03 9.33
N GLY A 156 26.38 11.07 9.77
CA GLY A 156 26.96 12.27 10.38
C GLY A 156 26.20 12.66 11.66
N ALA A 157 25.67 13.89 11.70
CA ALA A 157 24.84 14.38 12.81
C ALA A 157 23.38 13.91 12.75
N LYS A 158 22.92 13.39 11.60
CA LYS A 158 21.56 12.90 11.42
C LYS A 158 21.47 11.43 11.83
N LYS A 159 20.27 11.01 12.24
CA LYS A 159 20.00 9.68 12.75
C LYS A 159 18.67 9.17 12.21
N THR A 160 18.64 7.91 11.82
CA THR A 160 17.41 7.19 11.49
C THR A 160 17.06 6.27 12.63
N HIS A 161 15.81 6.31 13.10
CA HIS A 161 15.23 5.40 14.06
C HIS A 161 14.20 4.52 13.37
N VAL A 162 14.41 3.21 13.37
CA VAL A 162 13.45 2.24 12.85
C VAL A 162 12.83 1.47 14.01
N GLN A 163 11.52 1.60 14.20
CA GLN A 163 10.75 0.74 15.08
C GLN A 163 9.99 -0.28 14.22
N MET A 164 10.32 -1.56 14.39
CA MET A 164 9.62 -2.65 13.74
C MET A 164 8.68 -3.35 14.73
N LEU A 165 7.44 -3.61 14.33
CA LEU A 165 6.48 -4.40 15.09
C LEU A 165 5.89 -5.53 14.24
N LEU A 166 5.81 -6.74 14.79
CA LEU A 166 5.09 -7.87 14.20
C LEU A 166 3.74 -8.00 14.89
N LEU A 167 2.66 -7.79 14.14
CA LEU A 167 1.30 -7.64 14.67
C LEU A 167 0.30 -8.50 13.89
N ASP A 168 -0.84 -8.81 14.51
CA ASP A 168 -2.01 -9.35 13.83
C ASP A 168 -2.81 -8.19 13.22
N PRO A 169 -2.94 -8.12 11.88
CA PRO A 169 -3.69 -7.04 11.22
C PRO A 169 -5.16 -6.93 11.66
N ASN A 170 -5.74 -7.97 12.25
CA ASN A 170 -7.10 -7.95 12.78
C ASN A 170 -7.22 -7.39 14.21
N SER A 171 -6.09 -7.13 14.88
CA SER A 171 -6.09 -6.74 16.29
C SER A 171 -6.27 -5.24 16.50
N ALA A 172 -6.87 -4.86 17.63
CA ALA A 172 -6.92 -3.47 18.07
C ALA A 172 -5.52 -2.87 18.32
N GLU A 173 -4.54 -3.71 18.69
CA GLU A 173 -3.13 -3.33 18.82
C GLU A 173 -2.57 -2.85 17.48
N PHE A 174 -2.82 -3.60 16.40
CA PHE A 174 -2.43 -3.20 15.05
C PHE A 174 -3.08 -1.88 14.65
N ALA A 175 -4.39 -1.73 14.84
CA ALA A 175 -5.09 -0.50 14.50
C ALA A 175 -4.50 0.71 15.23
N ALA A 176 -4.21 0.57 16.54
CA ALA A 176 -3.62 1.63 17.35
C ALA A 176 -2.19 1.99 16.89
N GLU A 177 -1.34 1.01 16.63
CA GLU A 177 0.04 1.24 16.19
C GLU A 177 0.10 1.78 14.76
N ALA A 178 -0.79 1.33 13.87
CA ALA A 178 -0.92 1.88 12.52
C ALA A 178 -1.37 3.34 12.57
N ALA A 179 -2.45 3.65 13.29
CA ALA A 179 -2.93 5.02 13.44
C ALA A 179 -1.88 5.93 14.07
N ARG A 180 -1.13 5.44 15.07
CA ARG A 180 -0.01 6.19 15.68
C ARG A 180 1.10 6.46 14.65
N GLY A 181 1.59 5.42 13.98
CA GLY A 181 2.67 5.53 12.99
C GLY A 181 2.32 6.46 11.83
N LEU A 182 1.11 6.34 11.28
CA LEU A 182 0.61 7.23 10.22
C LEU A 182 0.58 8.70 10.64
N ARG A 183 0.29 9.00 11.92
CA ARG A 183 0.28 10.38 12.43
C ARG A 183 1.68 10.92 12.71
N THR A 184 2.59 10.09 13.23
CA THR A 184 3.83 10.59 13.85
C THR A 184 5.09 10.33 13.04
N SER A 185 5.11 9.32 12.18
CA SER A 185 6.35 8.90 11.53
C SER A 185 6.61 9.68 10.24
N ASP A 186 7.89 9.85 9.92
CA ASP A 186 8.33 10.46 8.66
C ASP A 186 8.21 9.43 7.54
N VAL A 187 8.50 8.16 7.87
CA VAL A 187 8.23 7.01 7.02
C VAL A 187 7.33 6.03 7.75
N PHE A 188 6.19 5.69 7.15
CA PHE A 188 5.33 4.60 7.62
C PHE A 188 5.38 3.48 6.58
N LEU A 189 5.82 2.30 7.00
CA LEU A 189 5.91 1.11 6.16
C LEU A 189 5.01 0.04 6.78
N TYR A 190 4.09 -0.49 5.98
CA TYR A 190 3.37 -1.72 6.28
C TYR A 190 3.67 -2.77 5.23
N ASP A 191 4.12 -3.95 5.67
CA ASP A 191 4.26 -5.16 4.85
C ASP A 191 3.33 -6.25 5.42
N GLY A 192 2.38 -6.70 4.59
CA GLY A 192 1.45 -7.74 4.97
C GLY A 192 0.27 -7.84 4.01
N HIS A 193 -0.73 -8.63 4.42
CA HIS A 193 -1.99 -8.72 3.67
C HIS A 193 -2.63 -7.36 3.53
N SER A 194 -3.22 -7.06 2.37
CA SER A 194 -4.03 -5.85 2.22
C SER A 194 -5.41 -6.01 2.85
N GLY A 195 -5.91 -7.24 3.02
CA GLY A 195 -7.26 -7.49 3.50
C GLY A 195 -8.32 -6.83 2.61
N LEU A 196 -8.06 -6.79 1.28
CA LEU A 196 -8.85 -6.04 0.30
C LEU A 196 -9.00 -4.55 0.65
N GLY A 197 -7.99 -3.97 1.30
CA GLY A 197 -8.00 -2.60 1.78
C GLY A 197 -8.50 -2.43 3.21
N GLY A 198 -9.05 -3.48 3.84
CA GLY A 198 -9.65 -3.36 5.16
C GLY A 198 -8.63 -3.08 6.27
N TYR A 199 -7.37 -3.51 6.18
CA TYR A 199 -6.46 -3.41 7.32
C TYR A 199 -6.00 -1.99 7.63
N LEU A 200 -5.71 -1.20 6.60
CA LEU A 200 -5.33 0.20 6.77
C LEU A 200 -6.44 1.16 6.36
N ASP A 201 -7.69 0.69 6.23
CA ASP A 201 -8.82 1.57 6.00
C ASP A 201 -8.91 2.63 7.11
N PRO A 202 -8.90 3.94 6.79
CA PRO A 202 -8.90 4.99 7.79
C PRO A 202 -10.07 4.94 8.77
N GLU A 203 -11.27 4.58 8.33
CA GLU A 203 -12.46 4.54 9.18
C GLU A 203 -12.38 3.37 10.16
N ARG A 204 -11.99 2.19 9.66
CA ARG A 204 -11.73 1.03 10.51
C ARG A 204 -10.62 1.29 11.52
N LEU A 205 -9.51 1.89 11.12
CA LEU A 205 -8.44 2.24 12.04
C LEU A 205 -8.94 3.11 13.20
N VAL A 206 -9.80 4.09 12.92
CA VAL A 206 -10.42 4.94 13.95
C VAL A 206 -11.34 4.12 14.86
N ALA A 207 -12.19 3.27 14.28
CA ALA A 207 -13.14 2.44 15.02
C ALA A 207 -12.42 1.44 15.95
N ASP A 208 -11.46 0.70 15.40
CA ASP A 208 -10.76 -0.38 16.10
C ASP A 208 -9.74 0.15 17.11
N SER A 209 -9.10 1.29 16.83
CA SER A 209 -8.13 1.89 17.76
C SER A 209 -8.78 2.80 18.80
N GLY A 210 -10.03 3.24 18.58
CA GLY A 210 -10.68 4.29 19.36
C GLY A 210 -9.93 5.64 19.34
N GLN A 211 -9.13 5.90 18.30
CA GLN A 211 -8.34 7.13 18.19
C GLN A 211 -8.60 7.82 16.86
N PRO A 212 -8.66 9.17 16.83
CA PRO A 212 -8.82 9.88 15.56
C PRO A 212 -7.58 9.69 14.68
N LEU A 213 -7.81 9.50 13.38
CA LEU A 213 -6.76 9.48 12.38
C LEU A 213 -6.77 10.81 11.61
N ALA A 214 -5.96 11.76 12.07
CA ALA A 214 -5.73 13.02 11.40
C ALA A 214 -4.25 13.14 11.01
N LEU A 215 -3.97 13.16 9.71
CA LEU A 215 -2.60 13.26 9.23
C LEU A 215 -2.09 14.70 9.32
N PRO A 216 -0.82 14.92 9.70
CA PRO A 216 -0.27 16.26 9.82
C PRO A 216 -0.03 16.88 8.43
N LYS A 217 -0.85 17.86 8.04
CA LYS A 217 -0.84 18.43 6.67
C LYS A 217 0.47 19.07 6.23
N ASN A 218 1.24 19.65 7.17
CA ASN A 218 2.49 20.36 6.86
C ASN A 218 3.74 19.47 6.94
N LYS A 219 3.58 18.23 7.43
CA LYS A 219 4.66 17.25 7.58
C LYS A 219 4.71 16.41 6.32
N TYR A 220 5.86 16.45 5.65
CA TYR A 220 6.20 15.52 4.58
C TYR A 220 6.34 14.11 5.16
N GLN A 221 5.64 13.17 4.56
CA GLN A 221 5.64 11.77 4.97
C GLN A 221 5.73 10.88 3.75
N ILE A 222 6.37 9.74 3.92
CA ILE A 222 6.39 8.68 2.92
C ILE A 222 5.68 7.47 3.49
N PHE A 223 4.61 7.05 2.83
CA PHE A 223 3.91 5.82 3.16
C PHE A 223 4.30 4.72 2.18
N VAL A 224 4.53 3.52 2.69
CA VAL A 224 4.85 2.34 1.90
C VAL A 224 3.89 1.25 2.30
N PHE A 225 3.04 0.86 1.36
CA PHE A 225 2.07 -0.20 1.56
C PHE A 225 2.46 -1.39 0.68
N GLN A 226 3.30 -2.24 1.25
CA GLN A 226 3.68 -3.52 0.67
C GLN A 226 2.58 -4.54 1.03
N GLY A 227 1.99 -5.12 -0.01
CA GLY A 227 0.91 -6.10 0.13
C GLY A 227 0.26 -6.34 -1.23
N CYS A 228 -0.78 -7.17 -1.30
CA CYS A 228 -1.46 -7.43 -2.56
C CYS A 228 -2.35 -6.25 -2.99
N SER A 229 -2.13 -5.72 -4.20
CA SER A 229 -2.99 -4.74 -4.88
C SER A 229 -3.26 -3.45 -4.10
N THR A 230 -2.28 -2.96 -3.34
CA THR A 230 -2.48 -1.84 -2.39
C THR A 230 -2.83 -0.51 -3.07
N TYR A 231 -2.47 -0.34 -4.35
CA TYR A 231 -2.84 0.84 -5.13
C TYR A 231 -4.35 1.06 -5.20
N ALA A 232 -5.12 -0.02 -5.37
CA ALA A 232 -6.57 0.04 -5.52
C ALA A 232 -7.28 0.50 -4.23
N TYR A 233 -6.63 0.35 -3.08
CA TYR A 233 -7.25 0.51 -1.77
C TYR A 233 -6.79 1.75 -1.02
N TYR A 234 -5.48 1.99 -0.97
CA TYR A 234 -4.93 2.94 0.00
C TYR A 234 -4.63 4.31 -0.60
N ASN A 235 -4.38 4.40 -1.90
CA ASN A 235 -3.85 5.61 -2.51
C ASN A 235 -4.77 6.84 -2.29
N SER A 236 -6.01 6.77 -2.79
CA SER A 236 -6.97 7.87 -2.68
C SER A 236 -7.47 8.09 -1.24
N ALA A 237 -7.55 7.03 -0.44
CA ALA A 237 -7.99 7.09 0.95
C ALA A 237 -7.05 7.98 1.78
N PHE A 238 -5.72 7.76 1.68
CA PHE A 238 -4.75 8.51 2.46
C PHE A 238 -4.51 9.94 1.92
N PHE A 239 -4.52 10.16 0.60
CA PHE A 239 -4.49 11.52 0.06
C PHE A 239 -5.69 12.35 0.51
N SER A 240 -6.87 11.73 0.60
CA SER A 240 -8.08 12.43 1.06
C SER A 240 -7.93 13.01 2.49
N LEU A 241 -7.13 12.36 3.36
CA LEU A 241 -6.85 12.84 4.72
C LEU A 241 -5.93 14.08 4.76
N LYS A 242 -5.16 14.34 3.70
CA LYS A 242 -4.26 15.52 3.58
C LYS A 242 -4.91 16.71 2.86
N ARG A 243 -6.06 16.52 2.20
CA ARG A 243 -6.73 17.57 1.42
C ARG A 243 -6.90 18.88 2.17
N SER A 244 -6.71 19.97 1.44
CA SER A 244 -6.92 21.33 1.91
C SER A 244 -7.43 22.22 0.78
N GLY A 245 -7.85 23.45 1.07
CA GLY A 245 -8.26 24.38 0.02
C GLY A 245 -7.14 24.70 -0.99
N ALA A 246 -5.88 24.70 -0.54
CA ALA A 246 -4.70 24.94 -1.38
C ALA A 246 -4.16 23.67 -2.06
N ASP A 247 -4.56 22.50 -1.58
CA ASP A 247 -4.21 21.20 -2.14
C ASP A 247 -5.46 20.29 -2.14
N PRO A 248 -6.32 20.42 -3.17
CA PRO A 248 -7.57 19.68 -3.24
C PRO A 248 -7.37 18.19 -3.54
N LYS A 249 -6.19 17.79 -4.03
CA LYS A 249 -5.85 16.37 -4.27
C LYS A 249 -5.36 15.71 -2.99
N GLY A 250 -4.66 16.46 -2.13
CA GLY A 250 -4.07 15.97 -0.89
C GLY A 250 -2.72 15.29 -1.09
N THR A 251 -2.07 15.51 -2.23
CA THR A 251 -0.77 14.93 -2.58
C THR A 251 0.38 15.69 -1.93
N LYS A 252 0.16 16.94 -1.54
CA LYS A 252 1.21 17.76 -0.96
C LYS A 252 1.65 17.21 0.38
N ASN A 253 2.97 17.08 0.52
CA ASN A 253 3.62 16.56 1.72
C ASN A 253 3.29 15.07 1.99
N LEU A 254 2.91 14.29 0.98
CA LEU A 254 2.68 12.86 1.13
C LEU A 254 3.05 12.13 -0.16
N ASP A 255 4.02 11.23 -0.06
CA ASP A 255 4.29 10.26 -1.12
C ASP A 255 3.84 8.87 -0.67
N ILE A 256 3.26 8.09 -1.58
CA ILE A 256 2.76 6.75 -1.26
C ILE A 256 3.29 5.73 -2.27
N MET A 257 4.11 4.80 -1.78
CA MET A 257 4.53 3.62 -2.53
C MET A 257 3.48 2.51 -2.38
N THR A 258 2.95 2.04 -3.51
CA THR A 258 1.94 0.99 -3.57
C THR A 258 2.32 -0.07 -4.59
N THR A 259 1.66 -1.23 -4.50
CA THR A 259 1.77 -2.34 -5.45
C THR A 259 0.53 -2.38 -6.33
N GLY A 260 0.72 -2.73 -7.60
CA GLY A 260 -0.36 -2.85 -8.58
C GLY A 260 -0.98 -4.25 -8.63
N ILE A 261 -0.23 -5.29 -8.24
CA ILE A 261 -0.70 -6.69 -8.19
C ILE A 261 -0.31 -7.37 -6.88
N GLY A 262 -0.58 -8.67 -6.77
CA GLY A 262 -0.15 -9.48 -5.63
C GLY A 262 1.36 -9.38 -5.41
N ALA A 263 1.75 -8.89 -4.24
CA ALA A 263 3.15 -8.84 -3.83
C ALA A 263 3.46 -10.12 -3.06
N ALA A 264 4.56 -10.78 -3.40
CA ALA A 264 4.92 -12.04 -2.77
C ALA A 264 5.69 -11.79 -1.45
N PHE A 265 5.28 -12.46 -0.37
CA PHE A 265 5.91 -12.36 0.95
C PHE A 265 7.38 -12.81 0.94
N ASP A 266 7.75 -13.71 0.01
CA ASP A 266 9.11 -14.25 -0.10
C ASP A 266 10.16 -13.18 -0.44
N VAL A 267 9.76 -12.11 -1.13
CA VAL A 267 10.62 -10.98 -1.51
C VAL A 267 10.37 -9.70 -0.70
N GLY A 268 9.29 -9.62 0.10
CA GLY A 268 8.89 -8.41 0.85
C GLY A 268 10.02 -7.80 1.68
N ALA A 269 10.70 -8.62 2.48
CA ALA A 269 11.84 -8.18 3.29
C ALA A 269 12.97 -7.54 2.46
N SER A 270 13.25 -8.06 1.26
CA SER A 270 14.30 -7.52 0.40
C SER A 270 13.91 -6.19 -0.22
N VAL A 271 12.63 -6.04 -0.59
CA VAL A 271 12.03 -4.81 -1.12
C VAL A 271 12.05 -3.72 -0.06
N ASP A 272 11.59 -4.03 1.15
CA ASP A 272 11.54 -3.09 2.27
C ASP A 272 12.94 -2.60 2.66
N VAL A 273 13.91 -3.51 2.71
CA VAL A 273 15.31 -3.15 2.97
C VAL A 273 15.87 -2.28 1.83
N ALA A 274 15.59 -2.59 0.56
CA ALA A 274 16.05 -1.80 -0.57
C ALA A 274 15.46 -0.37 -0.55
N PHE A 275 14.17 -0.25 -0.24
CA PHE A 275 13.50 1.04 -0.06
C PHE A 275 14.12 1.82 1.12
N LEU A 276 14.14 1.23 2.32
CA LEU A 276 14.61 1.91 3.54
C LEU A 276 16.06 2.35 3.39
N ARG A 277 16.96 1.51 2.86
CA ARG A 277 18.35 1.91 2.60
C ARG A 277 18.43 3.14 1.70
N SER A 278 17.59 3.20 0.67
CA SER A 278 17.62 4.29 -0.30
C SER A 278 17.21 5.64 0.29
N VAL A 279 16.27 5.67 1.22
CA VAL A 279 15.75 6.94 1.77
C VAL A 279 16.35 7.32 3.14
N THR A 280 16.97 6.38 3.85
CA THR A 280 17.42 6.61 5.24
C THR A 280 18.93 6.70 5.45
N MET A 281 19.75 6.35 4.44
CA MET A 281 21.22 6.28 4.57
C MET A 281 21.96 7.49 4.00
N GLY A 282 21.24 8.54 3.60
CA GLY A 282 21.82 9.83 3.18
C GLY A 282 22.23 9.95 1.71
N GLU A 283 22.02 8.93 0.89
CA GLU A 283 22.37 8.93 -0.54
C GLU A 283 21.53 9.91 -1.39
N ARG A 284 20.34 10.26 -0.92
CA ARG A 284 19.38 11.17 -1.57
C ARG A 284 19.09 10.87 -3.07
N PRO A 285 18.80 9.62 -3.46
CA PRO A 285 18.45 9.27 -4.84
C PRO A 285 17.12 9.90 -5.32
N SER A 286 16.93 9.97 -6.64
CA SER A 286 15.61 10.28 -7.22
C SER A 286 14.60 9.16 -6.92
N TRP A 287 13.31 9.47 -6.99
CA TRP A 287 12.26 8.46 -6.88
C TRP A 287 12.42 7.35 -7.92
N GLN A 288 12.84 7.66 -9.15
CA GLN A 288 13.08 6.64 -10.17
C GLN A 288 14.20 5.69 -9.76
N THR A 289 15.30 6.21 -9.20
CA THR A 289 16.39 5.39 -8.67
C THR A 289 15.96 4.54 -7.46
N VAL A 290 15.13 5.08 -6.56
CA VAL A 290 14.54 4.29 -5.46
C VAL A 290 13.70 3.15 -6.02
N MET A 291 12.81 3.44 -6.97
CA MET A 291 11.92 2.44 -7.59
C MET A 291 12.68 1.43 -8.47
N ASP A 292 13.80 1.79 -9.08
CA ASP A 292 14.68 0.84 -9.78
C ASP A 292 15.27 -0.17 -8.79
N ARG A 293 15.74 0.28 -7.62
CA ARG A 293 16.27 -0.59 -6.56
C ARG A 293 15.21 -1.51 -5.97
N VAL A 294 14.01 -0.98 -5.75
CA VAL A 294 12.83 -1.76 -5.32
C VAL A 294 12.52 -2.85 -6.35
N ARG A 295 12.39 -2.51 -7.63
CA ARG A 295 12.12 -3.48 -8.70
C ARG A 295 13.24 -4.52 -8.84
N GLN A 296 14.50 -4.12 -8.64
CA GLN A 296 15.62 -5.06 -8.63
C GLN A 296 15.50 -6.05 -7.46
N ALA A 297 15.04 -5.61 -6.29
CA ALA A 297 14.79 -6.48 -5.14
C ALA A 297 13.58 -7.41 -5.35
N GLU A 298 12.54 -6.95 -6.04
CA GLU A 298 11.41 -7.81 -6.45
C GLU A 298 11.85 -8.92 -7.41
N GLY A 299 12.84 -8.65 -8.27
CA GLY A 299 13.33 -9.59 -9.27
C GLY A 299 12.23 -10.03 -10.25
N GLY A 300 12.07 -11.34 -10.42
CA GLY A 300 11.01 -11.91 -11.27
C GLY A 300 9.59 -11.81 -10.68
N ASN A 301 9.48 -11.50 -9.38
CA ASN A 301 8.21 -11.42 -8.65
C ASN A 301 7.66 -9.98 -8.61
N SER A 302 7.80 -9.21 -9.70
CA SER A 302 7.44 -7.79 -9.67
C SER A 302 5.98 -7.58 -9.26
N ALA A 303 5.77 -6.75 -8.24
CA ALA A 303 4.44 -6.38 -7.75
C ALA A 303 3.87 -5.14 -8.47
N LEU A 304 4.54 -4.71 -9.55
CA LEU A 304 4.31 -3.42 -10.22
C LEU A 304 4.38 -2.25 -9.23
N SER A 305 5.36 -2.28 -8.34
CA SER A 305 5.56 -1.22 -7.35
C SER A 305 5.78 0.14 -8.01
N HIS A 306 5.11 1.16 -7.48
CA HIS A 306 5.22 2.53 -7.96
C HIS A 306 5.00 3.55 -6.84
N ILE A 307 5.43 4.79 -7.09
CA ILE A 307 5.24 5.93 -6.20
C ILE A 307 4.07 6.78 -6.72
N ASN A 308 3.33 7.40 -5.81
CA ASN A 308 2.25 8.36 -6.07
C ASN A 308 2.47 9.60 -5.21
N GLY A 309 1.90 10.73 -5.63
CA GLY A 309 2.02 11.99 -4.91
C GLY A 309 3.25 12.80 -5.30
N ASP A 310 4.16 12.20 -6.08
CA ASP A 310 5.44 12.81 -6.41
C ASP A 310 5.35 13.91 -7.48
N GLU A 311 4.15 14.21 -8.00
CA GLU A 311 3.96 15.24 -9.03
C GLU A 311 4.33 16.66 -8.57
N ASP A 312 4.32 16.94 -7.27
CA ASP A 312 4.66 18.24 -6.67
C ASP A 312 6.01 18.24 -5.94
N ASN A 313 6.75 17.14 -6.02
CA ASN A 313 8.08 16.98 -5.45
C ASN A 313 9.15 17.79 -6.21
N PRO A 314 10.27 18.11 -5.53
CA PRO A 314 11.38 18.84 -6.12
C PRO A 314 12.07 18.03 -7.23
N ARG A 315 12.67 18.76 -8.17
CA ARG A 315 13.45 18.20 -9.29
C ARG A 315 14.94 18.05 -8.99
N ASN A 316 15.34 18.39 -7.76
CA ASN A 316 16.69 18.25 -7.23
C ASN A 316 16.61 17.82 -5.75
N PRO A 317 17.63 17.11 -5.22
CA PRO A 317 17.64 16.58 -3.85
C PRO A 317 17.86 17.63 -2.75
#